data_AF-A0A8S3T6Y9-F1
#
_entry.id   AF-A0A8S3T6Y9-F1
#
_cell.length_a   1.000
_cell.length_b   1.000
_cell.length_c   1.000
_cell.angle_alpha   90.00
_cell.angle_beta   90.00
_cell.angle_gamma   90.00
#
_symmetry.space_group_name_H-M   'P 1'
#
loop_
_entity.id
_entity.type
_entity.pdbx_description
1 polymer ?
#
loop_
_entity_poly.entity_id
_entity_poly.type
_entity_poly.pdbx_seq_one_letter_code
_entity_poly.pdbx_strand_id
1 'polypeptide(L)'
;MIPIPTLHLTLRVACLENDEEISRMIKALDQCVETFNKDSKEMITLDVKDIESFRNEVVFANVQPDECLSQVIRLSDILEECCQTNYVPSSDGKGFTPHITIAKLTKLPFKLKKNVKKIDPSTYRSYKNNQFGKQLVTCLQLCSMHKPKDRAGYYHVSHLTQMLKYRQYTTYSRDTYTISDAAHILVTTVISGNNSSFK
;
A
#
# COMPACT_ATOMS: atom_id res chain seq x y z
N MET A 1 -5.42 11.47 11.16
CA MET A 1 -5.81 10.32 10.30
C MET A 1 -5.12 10.44 8.95
N ILE A 2 -4.82 9.32 8.32
CA ILE A 2 -4.41 9.28 6.91
C ILE A 2 -5.67 9.39 6.04
N PRO A 3 -5.70 10.25 5.00
CA PRO A 3 -6.83 10.29 4.06
C PRO A 3 -7.03 8.94 3.37
N ILE A 4 -8.29 8.51 3.26
CA ILE A 4 -8.66 7.22 2.64
C ILE A 4 -8.05 7.04 1.24
N PRO A 5 -8.06 8.06 0.33
CA PRO A 5 -7.45 7.89 -0.98
C PRO A 5 -5.99 7.47 -0.93
N THR A 6 -5.25 7.85 0.13
CA THR A 6 -3.82 7.56 0.28
C THR A 6 -3.49 6.28 1.04
N LEU A 7 -4.47 5.45 1.36
CA LEU A 7 -4.17 4.15 1.98
C LEU A 7 -3.47 3.26 0.95
N HIS A 8 -2.35 2.66 1.35
CA HIS A 8 -1.52 1.81 0.51
C HIS A 8 -0.67 0.88 1.38
N LEU A 9 -0.14 -0.17 0.75
CA LEU A 9 0.90 -1.02 1.31
C LEU A 9 2.25 -0.59 0.71
N THR A 10 3.19 -0.14 1.53
CA THR A 10 4.50 0.32 1.05
C THR A 10 5.47 -0.86 0.92
N LEU A 11 5.87 -1.23 -0.30
CA LEU A 11 6.88 -2.27 -0.51
C LEU A 11 8.31 -1.78 -0.22
N ARG A 12 8.67 -0.61 -0.74
CA ARG A 12 10.00 -0.02 -0.58
C ARG A 12 9.90 1.50 -0.51
N VAL A 13 10.81 2.10 0.26
CA VAL A 13 11.07 3.55 0.27
C VAL A 13 12.45 3.79 -0.34
N ALA A 14 12.56 4.78 -1.22
CA ALA A 14 13.81 5.18 -1.85
C ALA A 14 13.94 6.70 -1.87
N CYS A 15 15.16 7.21 -1.67
CA CYS A 15 15.50 8.60 -1.93
C CYS A 15 16.05 8.69 -3.35
N LEU A 16 15.29 9.29 -4.26
CA LEU A 16 15.65 9.45 -5.67
C LEU A 16 15.78 10.95 -5.93
N GLU A 17 16.99 11.41 -6.26
CA GLU A 17 17.32 12.83 -6.30
C GLU A 17 17.21 13.44 -7.71
N ASN A 18 17.26 12.60 -8.75
CA ASN A 18 17.30 13.02 -10.14
C ASN A 18 16.54 12.06 -11.07
N ASP A 19 16.30 12.49 -12.32
CA ASP A 19 15.54 11.73 -13.31
C ASP A 19 16.22 10.41 -13.73
N GLU A 20 17.54 10.33 -13.62
CA GLU A 20 18.29 9.11 -13.91
C GLU A 20 17.99 8.03 -12.87
N GLU A 21 18.01 8.37 -11.58
CA GLU A 21 17.65 7.46 -10.49
C GLU A 21 16.17 7.04 -10.56
N ILE A 22 15.28 7.96 -10.94
CA ILE A 22 13.88 7.64 -11.22
C ILE A 22 13.79 6.62 -12.35
N SER A 23 14.54 6.82 -13.44
CA SER A 23 14.55 5.89 -14.59
C SER A 23 15.09 4.51 -14.21
N ARG A 24 16.13 4.44 -13.38
CA ARG A 24 16.65 3.17 -12.83
C ARG A 24 15.62 2.45 -11.97
N MET A 25 14.88 3.19 -11.13
CA MET A 25 13.80 2.63 -10.30
C MET A 25 12.62 2.11 -11.13
N ILE A 26 12.23 2.85 -12.19
CA ILE A 26 11.22 2.40 -13.15
C ILE A 26 11.61 1.07 -13.78
N LYS A 27 12.85 0.97 -14.27
CA LYS A 27 13.39 -0.27 -14.84
C LYS A 27 13.40 -1.42 -13.84
N ALA A 28 13.81 -1.17 -12.60
CA ALA A 28 13.79 -2.17 -11.54
C ALA A 28 12.37 -2.65 -11.22
N LEU A 29 11.38 -1.74 -11.22
CA LEU A 29 9.98 -2.08 -10.96
C LEU A 29 9.39 -2.98 -12.06
N ASP A 30 9.65 -2.66 -13.33
CA ASP A 30 9.19 -3.46 -14.47
C ASP A 30 9.85 -4.85 -14.48
N GLN A 31 11.16 -4.94 -14.23
CA GLN A 31 11.87 -6.21 -14.12
C GLN A 31 11.39 -7.05 -12.95
N CYS A 32 11.04 -6.42 -11.82
CA CYS A 32 10.49 -7.11 -10.66
C CYS A 32 9.17 -7.82 -11.02
N VAL A 33 8.24 -7.10 -11.65
CA VAL A 33 6.96 -7.68 -12.08
C VAL A 33 7.15 -8.74 -13.15
N GLU A 34 8.06 -8.54 -14.11
CA GLU A 34 8.38 -9.56 -15.11
C GLU A 34 8.92 -10.85 -14.46
N THR A 35 9.86 -10.72 -13.54
CA THR A 35 10.49 -11.83 -12.82
C THR A 35 9.50 -12.57 -11.94
N PHE A 36 8.71 -11.83 -11.14
CA PHE A 36 7.70 -12.42 -10.28
C PHE A 36 6.67 -13.25 -11.06
N ASN A 37 6.22 -12.74 -12.22
CA ASN A 37 5.22 -13.42 -13.05
C ASN A 37 5.73 -14.65 -13.81
N LYS A 38 7.06 -14.82 -13.97
CA LYS A 38 7.63 -16.05 -14.56
C LYS A 38 7.36 -17.26 -13.67
N ASP A 39 7.40 -17.05 -12.35
CA ASP A 39 7.31 -18.12 -11.37
C ASP A 39 5.94 -18.20 -10.68
N SER A 40 5.24 -17.08 -10.55
CA SER A 40 3.95 -17.03 -9.84
C SER A 40 2.77 -17.12 -10.79
N LYS A 41 1.94 -18.15 -10.59
CA LYS A 41 0.76 -18.42 -11.42
C LYS A 41 -0.57 -17.93 -10.80
N GLU A 42 -0.55 -17.29 -9.65
CA GLU A 42 -1.78 -16.98 -8.91
C GLU A 42 -1.99 -15.48 -8.71
N MET A 43 -3.25 -15.09 -8.50
CA MET A 43 -3.61 -13.73 -8.10
C MET A 43 -3.36 -13.56 -6.60
N ILE A 44 -2.74 -12.45 -6.22
CA ILE A 44 -2.49 -12.16 -4.81
C ILE A 44 -3.67 -11.38 -4.24
N THR A 45 -4.39 -11.96 -3.29
CA THR A 45 -5.48 -11.28 -2.58
C THR A 45 -5.14 -11.21 -1.10
N LEU A 46 -4.79 -10.02 -0.62
CA LEU A 46 -4.41 -9.77 0.76
C LEU A 46 -5.64 -9.67 1.66
N ASP A 47 -5.67 -10.46 2.72
CA ASP A 47 -6.67 -10.32 3.76
C ASP A 47 -6.24 -9.25 4.78
N VAL A 48 -7.03 -8.18 4.89
CA VAL A 48 -6.78 -7.04 5.79
C VAL A 48 -7.69 -7.16 7.00
N LYS A 49 -7.07 -7.36 8.15
CA LYS A 49 -7.74 -7.62 9.42
C LYS A 49 -6.83 -7.17 10.56
N ASP A 50 -7.44 -6.88 11.70
CA ASP A 50 -6.76 -6.44 12.92
C ASP A 50 -6.15 -5.04 12.81
N ILE A 51 -6.02 -4.40 13.97
CA ILE A 51 -5.41 -3.08 14.10
C ILE A 51 -4.31 -3.13 15.15
N GLU A 52 -3.17 -2.58 14.77
CA GLU A 52 -1.97 -2.55 15.58
C GLU A 52 -1.31 -1.17 15.54
N SER A 53 -0.20 -1.03 16.27
CA SER A 53 0.54 0.22 16.26
C SER A 53 2.04 0.04 16.44
N PHE A 54 2.81 0.93 15.83
CA PHE A 54 4.23 1.09 16.11
C PHE A 54 4.38 2.15 17.19
N ARG A 55 4.83 1.72 18.38
CA ARG A 55 5.12 2.59 19.53
C ARG A 55 3.94 3.48 19.96
N ASN A 56 2.71 3.14 19.60
CA ASN A 56 1.53 4.00 19.71
C ASN A 56 1.67 5.35 18.97
N GLU A 57 2.53 5.46 17.96
CA GLU A 57 2.71 6.69 17.17
C GLU A 57 2.17 6.55 15.75
N VAL A 58 2.12 5.32 15.24
CA VAL A 58 1.56 4.93 13.95
C VAL A 58 0.54 3.84 14.24
N VAL A 59 -0.72 4.03 13.85
CA VAL A 59 -1.75 2.98 13.89
C VAL A 59 -1.98 2.47 12.47
N PHE A 60 -2.03 1.16 12.31
CA PHE A 60 -2.14 0.51 11.01
C PHE A 60 -3.06 -0.71 11.06
N ALA A 61 -3.69 -1.02 9.94
CA ALA A 61 -4.33 -2.31 9.73
C ALA A 61 -3.29 -3.34 9.31
N ASN A 62 -3.45 -4.57 9.83
CA ASN A 62 -2.59 -5.69 9.51
C ASN A 62 -3.02 -6.38 8.22
N VAL A 63 -2.05 -7.02 7.58
CA VAL A 63 -2.28 -8.00 6.53
C VAL A 63 -2.06 -9.38 7.15
N GLN A 64 -3.01 -10.30 6.98
CA GLN A 64 -2.94 -11.62 7.61
C GLN A 64 -1.74 -12.41 7.10
N PRO A 65 -1.05 -13.18 7.97
CA PRO A 65 0.13 -13.95 7.62
C PRO A 65 -0.26 -15.25 6.89
N ASP A 66 -0.63 -15.12 5.62
CA ASP A 66 -0.99 -16.24 4.75
C ASP A 66 -0.02 -16.41 3.56
N GLU A 67 -0.34 -17.33 2.66
CA GLU A 67 0.43 -17.57 1.44
C GLU A 67 0.43 -16.34 0.51
N CYS A 68 -0.67 -15.59 0.45
CA CYS A 68 -0.75 -14.35 -0.33
C CYS A 68 0.22 -13.30 0.21
N LEU A 69 0.34 -13.15 1.54
CA LEU A 69 1.34 -12.26 2.12
C LEU A 69 2.76 -12.72 1.81
N SER A 70 3.01 -14.03 1.85
CA SER A 70 4.31 -14.60 1.49
C SER A 70 4.70 -14.30 0.03
N GLN A 71 3.73 -14.29 -0.89
CA GLN A 71 3.94 -13.82 -2.26
C GLN A 71 4.32 -12.32 -2.33
N VAL A 72 3.72 -11.47 -1.49
CA VAL A 72 4.09 -10.04 -1.44
C VAL A 72 5.48 -9.81 -0.82
N ILE A 73 5.85 -10.60 0.19
CA ILE A 73 7.21 -10.57 0.75
C ILE A 73 8.22 -10.95 -0.34
N ARG A 74 7.97 -12.05 -1.06
CA ARG A 74 8.79 -12.46 -2.21
C ARG A 74 8.87 -11.37 -3.28
N LEU A 75 7.76 -10.68 -3.57
CA LEU A 75 7.74 -9.56 -4.51
C LEU A 75 8.64 -8.41 -4.04
N SER A 76 8.65 -8.11 -2.74
CA SER A 76 9.56 -7.14 -2.13
C SER A 76 11.03 -7.57 -2.24
N ASP A 77 11.33 -8.84 -2.04
CA ASP A 77 12.70 -9.37 -2.14
C ASP A 77 13.22 -9.30 -3.59
N ILE A 78 12.41 -9.70 -4.57
CA ILE A 78 12.74 -9.57 -5.99
C ILE A 78 12.94 -8.09 -6.36
N LEU A 79 12.11 -7.18 -5.81
CA LEU A 79 12.29 -5.74 -6.04
C LEU A 79 13.64 -5.25 -5.50
N GLU A 80 14.07 -5.73 -4.33
CA GLU A 80 15.38 -5.40 -3.76
C GLU A 80 16.51 -5.83 -4.70
N GLU A 81 16.48 -7.08 -5.19
CA GLU A 81 17.47 -7.61 -6.14
C GLU A 81 17.49 -6.82 -7.46
N CYS A 82 16.31 -6.46 -7.98
CA CYS A 82 16.19 -5.62 -9.18
C CYS A 82 16.75 -4.22 -8.94
N CYS A 83 16.51 -3.62 -7.77
CA CYS A 83 17.07 -2.33 -7.40
C CYS A 83 18.61 -2.38 -7.35
N GLN A 84 19.19 -3.42 -6.75
CA GLN A 84 20.63 -3.61 -6.68
C GLN A 84 21.24 -3.77 -8.08
N THR A 85 20.62 -4.59 -8.94
CA THR A 85 21.06 -4.83 -10.33
C THR A 85 21.03 -3.55 -11.18
N ASN A 86 20.08 -2.65 -10.92
CA ASN A 86 19.95 -1.38 -11.64
C ASN A 86 20.62 -0.20 -10.93
N TYR A 87 21.42 -0.43 -9.89
CA TYR A 87 22.12 0.62 -9.14
C TYR A 87 21.16 1.71 -8.62
N VAL A 88 19.99 1.30 -8.12
CA VAL A 88 19.07 2.19 -7.40
C VAL A 88 19.63 2.41 -5.99
N PRO A 89 19.67 3.64 -5.46
CA PRO A 89 20.15 3.91 -4.11
C PRO A 89 19.51 3.01 -3.06
N SER A 90 20.33 2.49 -2.14
CA SER A 90 19.90 1.60 -1.07
C SER A 90 18.91 2.29 -0.13
N SER A 91 17.98 1.50 0.41
CA SER A 91 17.07 1.95 1.46
C SER A 91 17.78 2.04 2.81
N ASP A 92 17.06 2.42 3.87
CA ASP A 92 17.59 2.53 5.23
C ASP A 92 17.85 1.18 5.93
N GLY A 93 17.92 0.08 5.16
CA GLY A 93 18.24 -1.26 5.63
C GLY A 93 17.16 -1.89 6.51
N LYS A 94 15.99 -1.25 6.64
CA LYS A 94 14.85 -1.84 7.36
C LYS A 94 14.19 -2.89 6.48
N GLY A 95 14.00 -4.08 7.04
CA GLY A 95 13.24 -5.14 6.39
C GLY A 95 11.81 -4.71 6.08
N PHE A 96 11.21 -5.35 5.08
CA PHE A 96 9.83 -5.14 4.71
C PHE A 96 8.89 -5.63 5.82
N THR A 97 8.09 -4.73 6.38
CA THR A 97 7.03 -5.06 7.33
C THR A 97 5.70 -4.62 6.71
N PRO A 98 4.89 -5.54 6.17
CA PRO A 98 3.65 -5.20 5.47
C PRO A 98 2.61 -4.64 6.45
N HIS A 99 2.19 -3.40 6.24
CA HIS A 99 1.14 -2.75 7.03
C HIS A 99 0.44 -1.64 6.23
N ILE A 100 -0.83 -1.37 6.52
CA ILE A 100 -1.59 -0.28 5.91
C ILE A 100 -1.78 0.82 6.96
N THR A 101 -1.05 1.93 6.83
CA THR A 101 -1.09 3.01 7.83
C THR A 101 -2.43 3.76 7.81
N ILE A 102 -3.12 3.77 8.94
CA ILE A 102 -4.43 4.45 9.13
C ILE A 102 -4.25 5.79 9.84
N ALA A 103 -3.33 5.87 10.79
CA ALA A 103 -3.04 7.12 11.50
C ALA A 103 -1.56 7.23 11.85
N LYS A 104 -1.05 8.46 11.90
CA LYS A 104 0.34 8.76 12.27
C LYS A 104 0.42 10.10 12.99
N LEU A 105 1.06 10.14 14.16
CA LEU A 105 1.22 11.38 14.95
C LEU A 105 2.00 12.46 14.19
N THR A 106 2.96 12.07 13.34
CA THR A 106 3.71 13.04 12.53
C THR A 106 2.84 13.80 11.55
N LYS A 107 1.62 13.34 11.26
CA LYS A 107 0.62 14.03 10.42
C LYS A 107 -0.33 14.94 11.22
N LEU A 108 -0.24 14.97 12.55
CA LEU A 108 -1.02 15.93 13.35
C LEU A 108 -0.57 17.38 13.08
N PRO A 109 -1.46 18.37 13.19
CA PRO A 109 -1.08 19.77 13.25
C PRO A 109 -0.01 20.03 14.33
N PHE A 110 0.95 20.91 14.05
CA PHE A 110 2.08 21.20 14.95
C PHE A 110 1.64 21.56 16.38
N LYS A 111 0.54 22.31 16.51
CA LYS A 111 -0.05 22.69 17.81
C LYS A 111 -0.42 21.48 18.67
N LEU A 112 -0.89 20.38 18.05
CA LEU A 112 -1.29 19.16 18.75
C LEU A 112 -0.09 18.24 19.07
N LYS A 113 0.97 18.24 18.24
CA LYS A 113 2.18 17.43 18.45
C LYS A 113 2.94 17.75 19.75
N LYS A 114 2.75 18.95 20.31
CA LYS A 114 3.36 19.35 21.59
C LYS A 114 2.75 18.57 22.76
N ASN A 115 1.44 18.36 22.73
CA ASN A 115 0.68 17.80 23.85
C ASN A 115 0.34 16.32 23.65
N VAL A 116 0.35 15.81 22.42
CA VAL A 116 0.02 14.42 22.09
C VAL A 116 1.28 13.69 21.65
N LYS A 117 1.80 12.82 22.52
CA LYS A 117 3.00 12.00 22.28
C LYS A 117 2.68 10.56 21.87
N LYS A 118 1.49 10.06 22.17
CA LYS A 118 1.00 8.72 21.85
C LYS A 118 -0.47 8.78 21.46
N ILE A 119 -0.89 7.89 20.56
CA ILE A 119 -2.28 7.61 20.24
C ILE A 119 -2.78 6.63 21.30
N ASP A 120 -3.80 7.03 22.05
CA ASP A 120 -4.36 6.19 23.11
C ASP A 120 -4.96 4.89 22.52
N PRO A 121 -4.47 3.69 22.91
CA PRO A 121 -5.00 2.41 22.45
C PRO A 121 -6.49 2.21 22.66
N SER A 122 -7.09 2.89 23.65
CA SER A 122 -8.53 2.84 23.89
C SER A 122 -9.33 3.28 22.65
N THR A 123 -8.80 4.23 21.87
CA THR A 123 -9.47 4.83 20.70
C THR A 123 -9.63 3.88 19.52
N TYR A 124 -8.84 2.81 19.46
CA TYR A 124 -8.90 1.83 18.38
C TYR A 124 -9.09 0.39 18.88
N ARG A 125 -9.31 0.20 20.20
CA ARG A 125 -9.46 -1.13 20.80
C ARG A 125 -10.64 -1.92 20.23
N SER A 126 -11.75 -1.24 19.94
CA SER A 126 -12.95 -1.86 19.34
C SER A 126 -12.73 -2.40 17.93
N TYR A 127 -11.61 -2.05 17.29
CA TYR A 127 -11.25 -2.53 15.96
C TYR A 127 -10.24 -3.68 15.99
N LYS A 128 -9.82 -4.14 17.18
CA LYS A 128 -9.05 -5.38 17.30
C LYS A 128 -9.93 -6.57 16.89
N ASN A 129 -9.39 -7.51 16.12
CA ASN A 129 -10.13 -8.64 15.53
C ASN A 129 -11.15 -8.25 14.45
N ASN A 130 -11.23 -6.99 14.03
CA ASN A 130 -12.13 -6.60 12.94
C ASN A 130 -11.57 -7.02 11.58
N GLN A 131 -12.47 -7.55 10.76
CA GLN A 131 -12.24 -7.81 9.35
C GLN A 131 -12.45 -6.51 8.56
N PHE A 132 -11.39 -5.98 7.92
CA PHE A 132 -11.50 -4.78 7.10
C PHE A 132 -11.80 -5.11 5.63
N GLY A 133 -11.36 -6.26 5.14
CA GLY A 133 -11.70 -6.73 3.79
C GLY A 133 -10.57 -7.48 3.11
N LYS A 134 -10.69 -7.68 1.80
CA LYS A 134 -9.70 -8.37 0.96
C LYS A 134 -9.25 -7.48 -0.18
N GLN A 135 -7.96 -7.30 -0.37
CA GLN A 135 -7.39 -6.43 -1.40
C GLN A 135 -6.65 -7.24 -2.46
N LEU A 136 -7.16 -7.21 -3.69
CA LEU A 136 -6.43 -7.75 -4.85
C LEU A 136 -5.24 -6.86 -5.21
N VAL A 137 -4.06 -7.45 -5.39
CA VAL A 137 -2.86 -6.74 -5.87
C VAL A 137 -2.86 -6.74 -7.39
N THR A 138 -3.12 -5.58 -8.01
CA THR A 138 -3.26 -5.44 -9.47
C THR A 138 -2.03 -4.81 -10.13
N CYS A 139 -1.32 -3.93 -9.42
CA CYS A 139 -0.18 -3.21 -9.97
C CYS A 139 0.80 -2.78 -8.86
N LEU A 140 2.02 -2.45 -9.28
CA LEU A 140 2.98 -1.71 -8.47
C LEU A 140 3.09 -0.28 -9.00
N GLN A 141 3.24 0.68 -8.09
CA GLN A 141 3.30 2.10 -8.41
C GLN A 141 4.53 2.76 -7.78
N LEU A 142 5.23 3.57 -8.57
CA LEU A 142 6.26 4.47 -8.09
C LEU A 142 5.61 5.83 -7.77
N CYS A 143 5.40 6.10 -6.49
CA CYS A 143 4.71 7.29 -6.01
C CYS A 143 5.67 8.32 -5.43
N SER A 144 5.44 9.61 -5.70
CA SER A 144 6.18 10.69 -5.05
C SER A 144 5.51 11.10 -3.73
N MET A 145 6.31 11.21 -2.66
CA MET A 145 5.84 11.75 -1.38
C MET A 145 5.77 13.28 -1.32
N HIS A 146 6.46 13.96 -2.24
CA HIS A 146 6.68 15.41 -2.19
C HIS A 146 5.95 16.18 -3.30
N LYS A 147 5.67 15.53 -4.44
CA LYS A 147 4.87 16.15 -5.50
C LYS A 147 3.41 16.32 -5.03
N PRO A 148 2.69 17.32 -5.56
CA PRO A 148 1.28 17.51 -5.26
C PRO A 148 0.47 16.26 -5.57
N LYS A 149 -0.51 15.99 -4.72
CA LYS A 149 -1.51 14.94 -4.96
C LYS A 149 -2.38 15.27 -6.17
N ASP A 150 -3.00 14.25 -6.74
CA ASP A 150 -3.94 14.43 -7.85
C ASP A 150 -5.28 15.04 -7.38
N ARG A 151 -6.23 15.18 -8.32
CA ARG A 151 -7.57 15.73 -8.04
C ARG A 151 -8.39 14.87 -7.09
N ALA A 152 -8.12 13.57 -7.00
CA ALA A 152 -8.77 12.64 -6.07
C ALA A 152 -8.08 12.60 -4.70
N GLY A 153 -6.96 13.32 -4.54
CA GLY A 153 -6.16 13.33 -3.31
C GLY A 153 -5.23 12.12 -3.17
N TYR A 154 -5.00 11.37 -4.25
CA TYR A 154 -4.04 10.28 -4.32
C TYR A 154 -2.61 10.78 -4.57
N TYR A 155 -1.62 9.93 -4.30
CA TYR A 155 -0.22 10.27 -4.56
C TYR A 155 0.03 10.56 -6.03
N HIS A 156 1.00 11.41 -6.33
CA HIS A 156 1.51 11.54 -7.69
C HIS A 156 2.22 10.25 -8.10
N VAL A 157 1.66 9.54 -9.07
CA VAL A 157 2.23 8.31 -9.64
C VAL A 157 3.18 8.69 -10.77
N SER A 158 4.48 8.45 -10.59
CA SER A 158 5.50 8.67 -11.61
C SER A 158 5.58 7.51 -12.61
N HIS A 159 5.27 6.28 -12.17
CA HIS A 159 5.21 5.09 -13.02
C HIS A 159 4.28 4.05 -12.41
N LEU A 160 3.67 3.23 -13.26
CA LEU A 160 2.81 2.12 -12.86
C LEU A 160 3.12 0.92 -13.74
N THR A 161 3.32 -0.23 -13.09
CA THR A 161 3.50 -1.51 -13.78
C THR A 161 2.42 -2.50 -13.35
N GLN A 162 1.76 -3.12 -14.31
CA GLN A 162 0.59 -3.99 -14.09
C GLN A 162 1.03 -5.44 -13.87
N MET A 163 0.45 -6.12 -12.90
CA MET A 163 0.62 -7.56 -12.74
C MET A 163 0.02 -8.27 -13.97
N LEU A 164 0.80 -9.11 -14.67
CA LEU A 164 0.43 -9.63 -16.01
C LEU A 164 -0.92 -10.38 -16.03
N LYS A 165 -1.30 -11.03 -14.94
CA LYS A 165 -2.57 -11.77 -14.84
C LYS A 165 -3.80 -10.88 -14.78
N TYR A 166 -3.67 -9.64 -14.33
CA TYR A 166 -4.77 -8.68 -14.37
C TYR A 166 -5.10 -8.27 -15.82
N ARG A 167 -4.07 -8.07 -16.68
CA ARG A 167 -4.26 -7.75 -18.11
C ARG A 167 -5.03 -8.84 -18.87
N GLN A 168 -4.81 -10.11 -18.53
CA GLN A 168 -5.49 -11.25 -19.16
C GLN A 168 -6.96 -11.37 -18.72
N TYR A 169 -7.28 -11.06 -17.47
CA TYR A 169 -8.67 -11.08 -16.99
C TYR A 169 -9.53 -9.95 -17.57
N THR A 170 -8.95 -8.76 -17.78
CA THR A 170 -9.70 -7.62 -18.37
C THR A 170 -9.98 -7.76 -19.87
N THR A 171 -9.32 -8.68 -20.56
CA THR A 171 -9.50 -8.86 -22.02
C THR A 171 -10.59 -9.87 -22.41
N TYR A 172 -11.21 -10.59 -21.45
CA TYR A 172 -12.17 -11.66 -21.73
C TYR A 172 -13.62 -11.45 -21.24
N SER A 173 -13.97 -10.26 -20.75
CA SER A 173 -15.34 -9.95 -20.33
C SER A 173 -15.81 -8.64 -20.96
N ARG A 174 -16.49 -8.75 -22.10
CA ARG A 174 -17.46 -7.71 -22.49
C ARG A 174 -18.64 -7.83 -21.53
N ASP A 175 -19.09 -6.68 -21.04
CA ASP A 175 -20.24 -6.46 -20.16
C ASP A 175 -20.00 -6.68 -18.66
N THR A 176 -19.23 -5.78 -18.05
CA THR A 176 -19.66 -4.93 -16.90
C THR A 176 -18.45 -4.14 -16.38
N TYR A 177 -18.60 -2.83 -16.26
CA TYR A 177 -17.53 -1.93 -15.81
C TYR A 177 -17.26 -2.10 -14.31
N THR A 178 -15.99 -2.31 -13.94
CA THR A 178 -15.44 -1.76 -12.70
C THR A 178 -13.95 -1.49 -12.90
N ILE A 179 -13.58 -0.21 -13.04
CA ILE A 179 -12.19 0.22 -12.88
C ILE A 179 -12.00 0.39 -11.38
N SER A 180 -11.43 -0.61 -10.70
CA SER A 180 -11.02 -0.48 -9.30
C SER A 180 -9.51 -0.20 -9.25
N ASP A 181 -9.17 1.09 -9.20
CA ASP A 181 -7.89 1.53 -8.65
C ASP A 181 -7.83 1.13 -7.17
N ALA A 182 -6.63 0.87 -6.66
CA ALA A 182 -6.36 0.28 -5.34
C ALA A 182 -6.98 1.06 -4.16
N ALA A 183 -7.49 2.27 -4.39
CA ALA A 183 -8.21 3.08 -3.42
C ALA A 183 -9.66 2.62 -3.12
N HIS A 184 -10.29 1.77 -3.95
CA HIS A 184 -11.74 1.54 -3.84
C HIS A 184 -12.19 0.47 -2.82
N ILE A 185 -11.33 -0.49 -2.46
CA ILE A 185 -11.77 -1.61 -1.60
C ILE A 185 -11.67 -1.28 -0.10
N LEU A 186 -10.75 -0.40 0.32
CA LEU A 186 -10.77 0.15 1.69
C LEU A 186 -11.97 1.07 1.95
N VAL A 187 -12.65 1.54 0.90
CA VAL A 187 -13.81 2.44 1.00
C VAL A 187 -15.12 1.67 1.22
N THR A 188 -15.23 0.43 0.74
CA THR A 188 -16.55 -0.25 0.71
C THR A 188 -16.92 -0.93 2.04
N THR A 189 -15.95 -1.42 2.82
CA THR A 189 -16.24 -2.03 4.14
C THR A 189 -16.30 -1.01 5.28
N VAL A 190 -15.66 0.16 5.13
CA VAL A 190 -15.73 1.22 6.16
C VAL A 190 -17.08 1.97 6.11
N ILE A 191 -17.76 1.97 4.95
CA ILE A 191 -19.04 2.70 4.78
C ILE A 191 -20.27 1.80 4.94
N SER A 192 -20.14 0.47 4.80
CA SER A 192 -21.27 -0.47 4.95
C SER A 192 -21.49 -0.98 6.37
N GLY A 193 -20.60 -0.69 7.32
CA GLY A 193 -20.78 -0.95 8.75
C GLY A 193 -21.50 0.18 9.48
N ASN A 194 -22.83 0.23 9.33
CA ASN A 194 -23.80 1.04 10.10
C ASN A 194 -23.89 2.55 9.84
N ASN A 195 -24.67 2.87 8.81
CA ASN A 195 -25.82 3.76 8.98
C ASN A 195 -26.75 3.21 10.08
N SER A 196 -26.55 3.65 11.31
CA SER A 196 -27.59 3.65 12.33
C SER A 196 -27.40 4.84 13.25
N SER A 197 -28.03 5.94 12.84
CA SER A 197 -28.66 6.97 13.67
C SER A 197 -27.88 7.54 14.84
N PHE A 198 -27.39 8.77 14.69
CA PHE A 198 -27.47 9.79 15.74
C PHE A 198 -27.86 11.14 15.12
N LYS A 199 -29.03 11.63 15.55
CA LYS A 199 -29.31 13.06 15.70
C LYS A 199 -28.42 13.63 16.80
#